data_AF-A0A3B0RYN6-F1
#
_entry.id   AF-A0A3B0RYN6-F1
#
_cell.length_a   1.000
_cell.length_b   1.000
_cell.length_c   1.000
_cell.angle_alpha   90.00
_cell.angle_beta   90.00
_cell.angle_gamma   90.00
#
_symmetry.space_group_name_H-M   'P 1'
#
loop_
_entity.id
_entity.type
_entity.pdbx_description
1 polymer ?
#
loop_
_entity_poly.entity_id
_entity_poly.type
_entity_poly.pdbx_seq_one_letter_code
_entity_poly.pdbx_strand_id
1 'polypeptide(L)'
;MNTGHTTPTPTKPRIASTMGKAAIFSEALPFIRRFRGTTIVIKYGGSAMVDDDIRETFADDVAMLHYVGINPIIVHGGGPQISRAMGQRGIEPQFFEGLRVTDEETIRVVQSTLVGEINPDIVRLVNN
;
A
#
# COMPACT_ATOMS: atom_id res chain seq x y z
N MET A 1 7.65 -45.27 40.94
CA MET A 1 6.49 -44.35 40.86
C MET A 1 7.00 -42.99 40.42
N ASN A 2 6.74 -42.57 39.18
CA ASN A 2 6.31 -41.23 38.76
C ASN A 2 6.22 -41.21 37.22
N THR A 3 5.02 -41.40 36.67
CA THR A 3 4.75 -41.30 35.23
C THR A 3 4.46 -39.84 34.91
N GLY A 4 5.45 -39.12 34.39
CA GLY A 4 5.32 -37.73 33.96
C GLY A 4 4.39 -37.63 32.75
N HIS A 5 3.13 -37.33 33.00
CA HIS A 5 2.14 -37.01 31.99
C HIS A 5 2.28 -35.51 31.65
N THR A 6 3.00 -35.18 30.58
CA THR A 6 2.99 -33.83 30.03
C THR A 6 1.69 -33.64 29.25
N THR A 7 0.78 -32.82 29.76
CA THR A 7 -0.44 -32.43 29.07
C THR A 7 -0.09 -31.68 27.77
N PRO A 8 -0.59 -32.09 26.59
CA PRO A 8 -0.40 -31.31 25.37
C PRO A 8 -1.07 -29.94 25.50
N THR A 9 -0.33 -28.88 25.20
CA THR A 9 -0.84 -27.51 25.12
C THR A 9 -1.99 -27.44 24.11
N PRO A 10 -3.13 -26.80 24.42
CA PRO A 10 -4.26 -26.74 23.51
C PRO A 10 -3.89 -25.89 22.28
N THR A 11 -3.63 -26.54 21.16
CA THR A 11 -3.64 -25.91 19.83
C THR A 11 -5.03 -25.32 19.57
N LYS A 12 -5.11 -24.00 19.38
CA LYS A 12 -6.34 -23.30 18.97
C LYS A 12 -7.01 -24.02 17.78
N PRO A 13 -8.36 -24.05 17.69
CA PRO A 13 -9.04 -24.79 16.64
C PRO A 13 -8.80 -24.12 15.29
N ARG A 14 -7.94 -24.72 14.46
CA ARG A 14 -7.66 -24.28 13.08
C ARG A 14 -8.90 -24.31 12.17
N ILE A 15 -9.88 -25.14 12.50
CA ILE A 15 -10.95 -25.54 11.58
C ILE A 15 -12.14 -24.56 11.56
N ALA A 16 -12.54 -24.03 12.72
CA ALA A 16 -13.70 -23.12 12.82
C ALA A 16 -13.46 -21.74 12.18
N SER A 17 -12.22 -21.24 12.21
CA SER A 17 -11.84 -19.98 11.54
C SER A 17 -11.66 -20.11 10.03
N THR A 18 -11.47 -21.33 9.52
CA THR A 18 -11.16 -21.59 8.11
C THR A 18 -12.42 -21.72 7.25
N MET A 19 -13.51 -22.30 7.78
CA MET A 19 -14.79 -22.39 7.05
C MET A 19 -15.37 -21.02 6.73
N GLY A 20 -15.30 -20.06 7.66
CA GLY A 20 -15.76 -18.69 7.43
C GLY A 20 -14.95 -17.98 6.33
N LYS A 21 -13.62 -18.15 6.32
CA LYS A 21 -12.75 -17.57 5.27
C LYS A 21 -13.01 -18.18 3.89
N ALA A 22 -13.24 -19.49 3.82
CA ALA A 22 -13.57 -20.17 2.56
C ALA A 22 -14.92 -19.71 1.98
N ALA A 23 -15.92 -19.48 2.83
CA ALA A 23 -17.21 -18.92 2.42
C ALA A 23 -17.03 -17.49 1.87
N ILE A 24 -16.36 -16.61 2.61
CA ILE A 24 -16.08 -15.22 2.18
C ILE A 24 -15.31 -15.19 0.86
N PHE A 25 -14.29 -16.03 0.70
CA PHE A 25 -13.55 -16.12 -0.55
C PHE A 25 -14.44 -16.61 -1.71
N SER A 26 -15.32 -17.59 -1.46
CA SER A 26 -16.25 -18.09 -2.47
C SER A 26 -17.24 -17.00 -2.93
N GLU A 27 -17.67 -16.13 -2.02
CA GLU A 27 -18.51 -14.97 -2.32
C GLU A 27 -17.75 -13.87 -3.10
N ALA A 28 -16.43 -13.78 -2.94
CA ALA A 28 -15.57 -12.86 -3.68
C ALA A 28 -15.22 -13.34 -5.11
N LEU A 29 -15.26 -14.66 -5.36
CA LEU A 29 -14.89 -15.26 -6.66
C LEU A 29 -15.60 -14.64 -7.89
N PRO A 30 -16.90 -14.29 -7.85
CA PRO A 30 -17.55 -13.62 -8.97
C PRO A 30 -16.89 -12.28 -9.33
N PHE A 31 -16.48 -11.49 -8.34
CA PHE A 31 -15.78 -10.22 -8.55
C PHE A 31 -14.38 -10.45 -9.13
N ILE A 32 -13.63 -11.39 -8.58
CA ILE A 32 -12.30 -11.76 -9.09
C ILE A 32 -12.40 -12.18 -10.56
N ARG A 33 -13.35 -13.05 -10.91
CA ARG A 33 -13.56 -13.51 -12.29
C ARG A 33 -13.93 -12.36 -13.23
N ARG A 34 -14.75 -11.41 -12.76
CA ARG A 34 -15.17 -10.25 -13.55
C ARG A 34 -14.00 -9.35 -13.95
N PHE A 35 -13.02 -9.18 -13.07
CA PHE A 35 -11.90 -8.26 -13.29
C PHE A 35 -10.58 -8.96 -13.68
N ARG A 36 -10.54 -10.29 -13.68
CA ARG A 36 -9.36 -11.02 -14.15
C ARG A 36 -8.99 -10.59 -15.58
N GLY A 37 -7.71 -10.31 -15.80
CA GLY A 37 -7.13 -9.84 -17.05
C GLY A 37 -7.32 -8.35 -17.32
N THR A 38 -8.09 -7.62 -16.50
CA THR A 38 -8.26 -6.18 -16.68
C THR A 38 -7.10 -5.40 -16.09
N THR A 39 -6.94 -4.17 -16.55
CA THR A 39 -6.01 -3.19 -15.97
C THR A 39 -6.76 -2.27 -15.03
N ILE A 40 -6.24 -2.07 -13.82
CA ILE A 40 -6.77 -1.13 -12.83
C ILE A 40 -5.71 -0.11 -12.49
N VAL A 41 -6.01 1.17 -12.72
CA VAL A 41 -5.14 2.28 -12.34
C VAL A 41 -5.54 2.79 -10.96
N ILE A 42 -4.60 2.76 -10.01
CA ILE A 42 -4.83 3.10 -8.61
C ILE A 42 -4.04 4.37 -8.28
N LYS A 43 -4.76 5.45 -7.98
CA LYS A 43 -4.14 6.70 -7.53
C LYS A 43 -3.81 6.60 -6.04
N TYR A 44 -2.57 6.26 -5.72
CA TYR A 44 -2.10 6.21 -4.33
C TYR A 44 -1.73 7.63 -3.85
N GLY A 45 -2.45 8.13 -2.85
CA GLY A 45 -2.34 9.50 -2.37
C GLY A 45 -1.21 9.68 -1.35
N GLY A 46 -0.52 10.83 -1.39
CA GLY A 46 0.60 11.12 -0.47
C GLY A 46 0.22 11.15 1.01
N SER A 47 -1.05 11.42 1.32
CA SER A 47 -1.59 11.38 2.69
C SER A 47 -1.80 9.96 3.23
N ALA A 48 -1.89 8.95 2.35
CA ALA A 48 -1.95 7.55 2.77
C ALA A 48 -0.55 6.95 2.99
N MET A 49 0.51 7.70 2.66
CA MET A 49 1.91 7.28 2.78
C MET A 49 2.59 7.77 4.07
N VAL A 50 1.85 8.40 4.99
CA VAL A 50 2.42 8.84 6.28
C VAL A 50 2.18 7.84 7.41
N ASP A 51 1.29 6.87 7.19
CA ASP A 51 0.95 5.82 8.15
C ASP A 51 1.51 4.50 7.63
N ASP A 52 2.34 3.85 8.42
CA ASP A 52 3.05 2.62 8.02
C ASP A 52 2.09 1.43 7.89
N ASP A 53 1.05 1.33 8.72
CA ASP A 53 0.06 0.25 8.64
C ASP A 53 -0.75 0.36 7.33
N ILE A 54 -1.10 1.58 6.93
CA ILE A 54 -1.80 1.84 5.66
C ILE A 54 -0.90 1.51 4.47
N ARG A 55 0.41 1.81 4.55
CA ARG A 55 1.38 1.49 3.50
C ARG A 55 1.49 -0.02 3.29
N GLU A 56 1.68 -0.78 4.37
CA GLU A 56 1.80 -2.24 4.30
C GLU A 56 0.52 -2.88 3.74
N THR A 57 -0.64 -2.47 4.26
CA THR A 57 -1.94 -2.97 3.78
C THR A 57 -2.14 -2.67 2.30
N PHE A 58 -1.77 -1.47 1.83
CA PHE A 58 -1.87 -1.10 0.42
C PHE A 58 -1.00 -2.00 -0.47
N ALA A 59 0.21 -2.33 -0.02
CA ALA A 59 1.09 -3.22 -0.78
C ALA A 59 0.55 -4.65 -0.86
N ASP A 60 0.04 -5.17 0.27
CA ASP A 60 -0.63 -6.48 0.32
C ASP A 60 -1.83 -6.53 -0.63
N ASP A 61 -2.65 -5.48 -0.65
CA ASP A 61 -3.81 -5.38 -1.55
C ASP A 61 -3.40 -5.37 -3.03
N VAL A 62 -2.38 -4.58 -3.39
CA VAL A 62 -1.85 -4.54 -4.75
C VAL A 62 -1.28 -5.90 -5.17
N ALA A 63 -0.52 -6.55 -4.30
CA ALA A 63 0.02 -7.88 -4.55
C ALA A 63 -1.12 -8.89 -4.73
N MET A 64 -2.15 -8.85 -3.89
CA MET A 64 -3.34 -9.70 -4.02
C MET A 64 -4.04 -9.49 -5.37
N LEU A 65 -4.26 -8.25 -5.80
CA LEU A 65 -4.84 -7.95 -7.11
C LEU A 65 -4.03 -8.60 -8.24
N HIS A 66 -2.70 -8.49 -8.19
CA HIS A 66 -1.81 -9.17 -9.13
C HIS A 66 -1.97 -10.69 -9.09
N TYR A 67 -1.94 -11.30 -7.90
CA TYR A 67 -2.04 -12.75 -7.72
C TYR A 67 -3.37 -13.33 -8.23
N VAL A 68 -4.48 -12.60 -8.13
CA VAL A 68 -5.78 -13.08 -8.64
C VAL A 68 -5.93 -12.89 -10.16
N GLY A 69 -4.94 -12.27 -10.81
CA GLY A 69 -4.84 -12.09 -12.25
C GLY A 69 -5.34 -10.74 -12.75
N ILE A 70 -5.41 -9.72 -11.90
CA ILE A 70 -5.67 -8.32 -12.29
C ILE A 70 -4.31 -7.65 -12.54
N ASN A 71 -4.26 -6.67 -13.43
CA ASN A 71 -3.04 -5.91 -13.73
C ASN A 71 -3.10 -4.52 -13.05
N PRO A 72 -2.66 -4.38 -11.79
CA PRO A 72 -2.64 -3.09 -11.11
C PRO A 72 -1.55 -2.17 -11.66
N ILE A 73 -1.89 -0.89 -11.88
CA ILE A 73 -0.96 0.19 -12.19
C ILE A 73 -1.07 1.24 -11.09
N ILE A 74 0.03 1.50 -10.40
CA ILE A 74 0.07 2.47 -9.30
C ILE A 74 0.49 3.84 -9.84
N VAL A 75 -0.34 4.85 -9.61
CA VAL A 75 -0.01 6.26 -9.88
C VAL A 75 0.08 6.98 -8.54
N HIS A 76 1.27 7.44 -8.17
CA HIS A 76 1.49 8.06 -6.87
C HIS A 76 1.65 9.57 -6.97
N GLY A 77 1.48 10.23 -5.83
CA GLY A 77 1.84 11.65 -5.64
C GLY A 77 2.78 11.75 -4.45
N GLY A 78 2.78 12.89 -3.77
CA GLY A 78 3.62 13.08 -2.60
C GLY A 78 3.48 14.47 -1.98
N GLY A 79 2.28 15.06 -2.01
CA GLY A 79 2.06 16.44 -1.58
C GLY A 79 2.66 16.77 -0.21
N PRO A 80 2.32 16.01 0.86
CA PRO A 80 2.90 16.20 2.18
C PRO A 80 4.43 16.05 2.22
N GLN A 81 4.97 15.06 1.52
CA GLN A 81 6.40 14.77 1.44
C GLN A 81 7.16 15.91 0.76
N ILE A 82 6.64 16.40 -0.38
CA ILE A 82 7.20 17.53 -1.12
C ILE A 82 7.19 18.78 -0.23
N SER A 83 6.07 19.08 0.44
CA SER A 83 5.99 20.25 1.32
C SER A 83 7.01 20.18 2.47
N ARG A 84 7.24 18.99 3.03
CA ARG A 84 8.31 18.79 4.03
C ARG A 84 9.70 19.02 3.44
N ALA A 85 9.99 18.45 2.27
CA ALA A 85 11.28 18.61 1.59
C ALA A 85 11.57 20.06 1.19
N MET A 86 10.53 20.82 0.79
CA MET A 86 10.63 22.26 0.52
C MET A 86 10.97 23.03 1.80
N GLY A 87 10.27 22.77 2.91
CA GLY A 87 10.54 23.43 4.19
C GLY A 87 11.95 23.18 4.73
N GLN A 88 12.50 21.97 4.53
CA GLN A 88 13.90 21.66 4.87
C GLN A 88 14.93 22.49 4.09
N ARG A 89 14.55 23.04 2.94
CA ARG A 89 15.38 23.91 2.10
C ARG A 89 15.03 25.40 2.24
N GLY A 90 14.13 25.75 3.16
CA GLY A 90 13.66 27.12 3.36
C GLY A 90 12.76 27.65 2.25
N ILE A 91 12.16 26.75 1.44
CA ILE A 91 11.22 27.11 0.38
C ILE A 91 9.80 26.97 0.92
N GLU A 92 9.00 28.03 0.84
CA GLU A 92 7.63 28.03 1.32
C GLU A 92 6.66 27.36 0.31
N PRO A 93 5.90 26.33 0.70
CA PRO A 93 4.90 25.71 -0.17
C PRO A 93 3.77 26.69 -0.55
N GLN A 94 3.59 26.94 -1.84
CA GLN A 94 2.49 27.75 -2.36
C GLN A 94 1.48 26.91 -3.15
N PHE A 95 0.20 27.24 -3.00
CA PHE A 95 -0.89 26.57 -3.70
C PHE A 95 -1.88 27.59 -4.26
N PHE A 96 -2.39 27.32 -5.45
CA PHE A 96 -3.46 28.07 -6.10
C PHE A 96 -4.51 27.07 -6.59
N GLU A 97 -5.75 27.20 -6.10
CA GLU A 97 -6.87 26.29 -6.46
C GLU A 97 -6.55 24.79 -6.29
N GLY A 98 -5.82 24.45 -5.24
CA GLY A 98 -5.44 23.05 -4.95
C GLY A 98 -4.27 22.53 -5.78
N LEU A 99 -3.72 23.33 -6.70
CA LEU A 99 -2.51 23.03 -7.46
C LEU A 99 -1.30 23.70 -6.83
N ARG A 100 -0.16 23.00 -6.80
CA ARG A 100 1.10 23.57 -6.29
C ARG A 100 1.64 24.58 -7.30
N VAL A 101 1.89 25.80 -6.86
CA VAL A 101 2.68 26.76 -7.64
C VAL A 101 4.12 26.26 -7.66
N THR A 102 4.64 25.98 -8.84
CA THR A 102 5.90 25.26 -9.01
C THR A 102 6.84 26.04 -9.93
N ASP A 103 7.80 26.74 -9.34
CA ASP A 103 8.89 27.41 -10.04
C ASP A 103 10.08 26.48 -10.29
N GLU A 104 11.18 27.01 -10.85
CA GLU A 104 12.37 26.23 -11.17
C GLU A 104 13.03 25.57 -9.96
N GLU A 105 12.99 26.21 -8.78
CA GLU A 105 13.54 25.62 -7.58
C GLU A 105 12.64 24.52 -7.02
N THR A 106 11.34 24.81 -6.99
CA THR A 106 10.31 23.89 -6.51
C THR A 106 10.26 22.62 -7.37
N ILE A 107 10.36 22.72 -8.70
CA ILE A 107 10.31 21.52 -9.57
C ILE A 107 11.47 20.57 -9.30
N ARG A 108 12.67 21.09 -8.96
CA ARG A 108 13.83 20.26 -8.59
C ARG A 108 13.55 19.46 -7.32
N VAL A 109 12.94 20.09 -6.31
CA VAL A 109 12.54 19.43 -5.06
C VAL A 109 11.43 18.41 -5.32
N VAL A 110 10.43 18.76 -6.12
CA VAL A 110 9.34 17.86 -6.51
C VAL A 110 9.90 16.61 -7.18
N GLN A 111 10.79 16.76 -8.16
CA GLN A 111 11.40 15.64 -8.88
C GLN A 111 12.22 14.75 -7.96
N SER A 112 13.13 15.31 -7.15
CA SER A 112 13.95 14.51 -6.24
C SER A 112 13.09 13.75 -5.24
N THR A 113 12.04 14.37 -4.71
CA THR A 113 11.14 13.74 -3.74
C THR A 113 10.31 12.63 -4.39
N LEU A 114 9.65 12.90 -5.52
CA LEU A 114 8.76 11.92 -6.14
C LEU A 114 9.53 10.75 -6.76
N VAL A 115 10.60 11.03 -7.50
CA VAL A 115 11.35 10.04 -8.27
C VAL A 115 12.49 9.42 -7.46
N GLY A 116 13.16 10.20 -6.61
CA GLY A 116 14.32 9.74 -5.85
C GLY A 116 13.97 9.02 -4.54
N GLU A 117 12.82 9.33 -3.94
CA GLU A 117 12.48 8.83 -2.61
C GLU A 117 11.18 8.02 -2.62
N ILE A 118 10.08 8.62 -3.06
CA ILE A 118 8.76 7.98 -2.95
C ILE A 118 8.59 6.82 -3.92
N ASN A 119 8.97 7.02 -5.19
CA ASN A 119 8.81 5.96 -6.20
C ASN A 119 9.59 4.69 -5.83
N PRO A 120 10.90 4.76 -5.49
CA PRO A 120 11.66 3.57 -5.10
C PRO A 120 11.11 2.90 -3.84
N ASP A 121 10.61 3.67 -2.89
CA ASP A 121 10.01 3.12 -1.67
C ASP A 121 8.73 2.34 -1.96
N ILE A 122 7.82 2.84 -2.81
CA ILE A 122 6.62 2.10 -3.24
C ILE A 122 7.01 0.83 -3.99
N VAL A 123 7.98 0.91 -4.90
CA VAL A 123 8.47 -0.24 -5.66
C VAL A 123 9.04 -1.31 -4.72
N ARG A 124 9.84 -0.90 -3.73
CA ARG A 124 10.39 -1.80 -2.70
C ARG A 124 9.28 -2.47 -1.90
N LEU A 125 8.29 -1.70 -1.48
CA LEU A 125 7.20 -2.18 -0.64
C LEU A 125 6.35 -3.26 -1.34
N VAL A 126 6.06 -3.08 -2.63
CA VAL A 126 5.24 -4.02 -3.42
C VAL A 126 6.03 -5.29 -3.82
N ASN A 127 7.37 -5.23 -3.86
CA ASN A 127 8.22 -6.35 -4.26
C ASN A 127 8.67 -7.25 -3.10
N ASN A 128 8.24 -6.98 -1.87
CA ASN A 128 8.73 -7.64 -0.66
C ASN A 128 8.06 -9.01 -0.39
#